data_AF-A0A9W8XAT7-F1
#
_entry.id   AF-A0A9W8XAT7-F1
#
_cell.length_a   1.000
_cell.length_b   1.000
_cell.length_c   1.000
_cell.angle_alpha   90.00
_cell.angle_beta   90.00
_cell.angle_gamma   90.00
#
_symmetry.space_group_name_H-M   'P 1'
#
loop_
_entity.id
_entity.type
_entity.pdbx_description
1 polymer ?
#
loop_
_entity_poly.entity_id
_entity_poly.type
_entity_poly.pdbx_seq_one_letter_code
_entity_poly.pdbx_strand_id
1 'polypeptide(L)'
;MKARTLLEKIVSFIGEDKWFKPIAARGYWKLGRTLLREGGDDNEDEAQTQIDKAMSLRHEIAPGDDRKERDLNDRDWDNLVFYLFR
;
A
#
# COMPACT_ATOMS: atom_id res chain seq x y z
N MET A 1 -15.90 -9.15 -10.04
CA MET A 1 -15.51 -8.32 -8.88
C MET A 1 -14.39 -7.39 -9.34
N LYS A 2 -14.53 -6.06 -9.22
CA LYS A 2 -13.48 -5.12 -9.66
C LYS A 2 -12.30 -5.15 -8.67
N ALA A 3 -11.06 -5.01 -9.15
CA ALA A 3 -9.85 -5.06 -8.32
C ALA A 3 -9.89 -4.06 -7.15
N ARG A 4 -10.39 -2.84 -7.39
CA ARG A 4 -10.62 -1.80 -6.38
C ARG A 4 -11.41 -2.31 -5.17
N THR A 5 -12.58 -2.91 -5.38
CA THR A 5 -13.45 -3.40 -4.29
C THR A 5 -12.77 -4.44 -3.40
N LEU A 6 -11.89 -5.28 -3.98
CA LEU A 6 -11.13 -6.24 -3.19
C LEU A 6 -10.07 -5.53 -2.34
N LEU A 7 -9.38 -4.54 -2.91
CA LEU A 7 -8.36 -3.76 -2.23
C LEU A 7 -8.93 -2.91 -1.09
N GLU A 8 -10.08 -2.28 -1.29
CA GLU A 8 -10.81 -1.55 -0.25
C GLU A 8 -11.14 -2.46 0.94
N LYS A 9 -11.62 -3.69 0.68
CA LYS A 9 -11.89 -4.68 1.73
C LYS A 9 -10.63 -5.10 2.48
N ILE A 10 -9.53 -5.35 1.77
CA ILE A 10 -8.24 -5.71 2.38
C ILE A 10 -7.77 -4.58 3.29
N VAL A 11 -7.76 -3.35 2.80
CA VAL A 11 -7.33 -2.18 3.56
C VAL A 11 -8.23 -1.94 4.77
N SER A 12 -9.55 -2.06 4.62
CA SER A 12 -10.50 -1.90 5.74
C SER A 12 -10.36 -2.98 6.81
N PHE A 13 -10.03 -4.22 6.42
CA PHE A 13 -9.89 -5.33 7.37
C PHE A 13 -8.54 -5.33 8.08
N ILE A 14 -7.47 -4.99 7.36
CA ILE A 14 -6.08 -5.19 7.81
C ILE A 14 -5.45 -3.89 8.31
N GLY A 15 -5.89 -2.73 7.82
CA GLY A 15 -5.26 -1.43 8.10
C GLY A 15 -5.23 -1.03 9.58
N GLU A 16 -6.12 -1.57 10.40
CA GLU A 16 -6.18 -1.31 11.84
C GLU A 16 -5.36 -2.32 12.67
N ASP A 17 -4.94 -3.43 12.07
CA ASP A 17 -4.25 -4.51 12.77
C ASP A 17 -2.72 -4.37 12.67
N LYS A 18 -2.09 -4.14 13.83
CA LYS A 18 -0.64 -3.96 13.97
C LYS A 18 0.17 -5.20 13.57
N TRP A 19 -0.43 -6.39 13.53
CA TRP A 19 0.27 -7.64 13.18
C TRP A 19 0.47 -7.80 11.68
N PHE A 20 -0.28 -7.08 10.85
CA PHE A 20 -0.30 -7.25 9.40
C PHE A 20 0.18 -6.02 8.62
N LYS A 21 0.99 -5.16 9.26
CA LYS A 21 1.52 -3.92 8.65
C LYS A 21 2.09 -4.12 7.23
N PRO A 22 2.88 -5.18 6.94
CA PRO A 22 3.39 -5.39 5.57
C PRO A 22 2.29 -5.66 4.53
N ILE A 23 1.24 -6.41 4.92
CA ILE A 23 0.10 -6.70 4.04
C ILE A 23 -0.73 -5.43 3.83
N ALA A 24 -0.97 -4.67 4.91
CA ALA A 24 -1.62 -3.38 4.84
C ALA A 24 -0.86 -2.42 3.91
N ALA A 25 0.45 -2.29 4.07
CA ALA A 25 1.31 -1.43 3.25
C ALA A 25 1.19 -1.78 1.76
N ARG A 26 1.24 -3.08 1.41
CA ARG A 26 1.02 -3.54 0.03
C ARG A 26 -0.39 -3.25 -0.47
N GLY A 27 -1.41 -3.47 0.36
CA GLY A 27 -2.81 -3.20 0.02
C GLY A 27 -3.06 -1.73 -0.29
N TYR A 28 -2.57 -0.84 0.57
CA TYR A 28 -2.61 0.61 0.39
C TYR A 28 -1.94 1.04 -0.91
N TRP A 29 -0.72 0.54 -1.17
CA TRP A 29 0.01 0.88 -2.39
C TRP A 29 -0.75 0.44 -3.65
N LYS A 30 -1.28 -0.79 -3.67
CA LYS A 30 -2.08 -1.30 -4.80
C LYS A 30 -3.38 -0.55 -5.00
N LEU A 31 -4.05 -0.13 -3.92
CA LEU A 31 -5.26 0.68 -4.00
C LEU A 31 -4.95 2.04 -4.62
N GLY A 32 -3.92 2.74 -4.13
CA GLY A 32 -3.49 4.02 -4.68
C GLY A 32 -3.13 3.94 -6.16
N ARG A 33 -2.36 2.92 -6.58
CA ARG A 33 -2.02 2.70 -8.00
C ARG A 33 -3.24 2.41 -8.87
N THR A 34 -4.25 1.73 -8.31
CA THR A 34 -5.50 1.43 -9.01
C THR A 34 -6.32 2.70 -9.21
N LEU A 35 -6.43 3.53 -8.18
CA LEU A 35 -7.11 4.83 -8.23
C LEU A 35 -6.47 5.78 -9.26
N LEU A 36 -5.13 5.91 -9.27
CA LEU A 36 -4.41 6.68 -10.30
C LEU A 36 -4.68 6.17 -11.71
N ARG A 37 -4.86 4.85 -11.86
CA ARG A 37 -5.15 4.25 -13.16
C ARG A 37 -6.59 4.49 -13.62
N GLU A 38 -7.54 4.54 -12.68
CA GLU A 38 -8.94 4.89 -12.93
C GLU A 38 -9.08 6.38 -13.29
N GLY A 39 -8.25 7.25 -12.71
CA GLY A 39 -8.14 8.68 -13.03
C GLY A 39 -9.32 9.53 -12.53
N GLY A 40 -9.21 10.86 -12.68
CA GLY A 40 -10.19 11.84 -12.19
C GLY A 40 -9.83 12.40 -10.81
N ASP A 41 -10.15 13.68 -10.59
CA ASP A 41 -9.65 14.47 -9.46
C ASP A 41 -9.89 13.79 -8.09
N ASP A 42 -11.10 13.29 -7.82
CA ASP A 42 -11.43 12.58 -6.57
C ASP A 42 -10.55 11.32 -6.35
N ASN A 43 -10.22 10.61 -7.44
CA ASN A 43 -9.37 9.42 -7.36
C ASN A 43 -7.89 9.79 -7.18
N GLU A 44 -7.44 10.95 -7.64
CA GLU A 44 -6.04 11.41 -7.45
C GLU A 44 -5.76 11.72 -5.99
N ASP A 45 -6.66 12.46 -5.33
CA ASP A 45 -6.56 12.78 -3.90
C ASP A 45 -6.64 11.52 -3.03
N GLU A 46 -7.59 10.63 -3.34
CA GLU A 46 -7.71 9.35 -2.63
C GLU A 46 -6.45 8.49 -2.87
N ALA A 47 -5.94 8.45 -4.10
CA ALA A 47 -4.74 7.68 -4.41
C ALA A 47 -3.53 8.15 -3.61
N GLN A 48 -3.30 9.46 -3.55
CA GLN A 48 -2.20 10.03 -2.78
C GLN A 48 -2.33 9.66 -1.31
N THR A 49 -3.54 9.76 -0.75
CA THR A 49 -3.82 9.35 0.63
C THR A 49 -3.45 7.87 0.88
N GLN A 50 -3.79 6.96 -0.04
CA GLN A 50 -3.42 5.55 0.13
C GLN A 50 -1.91 5.33 -0.05
N ILE A 51 -1.26 6.02 -0.99
CA ILE A 51 0.19 5.93 -1.21
C ILE A 51 0.96 6.42 0.02
N ASP A 52 0.54 7.53 0.63
CA ASP A 52 1.17 8.07 1.84
C ASP A 52 1.09 7.10 3.02
N LYS A 53 -0.07 6.44 3.19
CA LYS A 53 -0.24 5.37 4.20
C LYS A 53 0.69 4.19 3.93
N ALA A 54 0.82 3.77 2.67
CA ALA A 54 1.73 2.70 2.29
C ALA A 54 3.19 3.04 2.61
N MET A 55 3.63 4.26 2.29
CA MET A 55 4.99 4.74 2.54
C MET A 55 5.27 4.92 4.04
N SER A 56 4.31 5.45 4.81
CA SER A 56 4.43 5.53 6.27
C SER A 56 4.69 4.16 6.89
N LEU A 57 3.87 3.16 6.52
CA LEU A 57 4.04 1.79 7.01
C LEU A 57 5.36 1.18 6.55
N ARG A 58 5.79 1.45 5.32
CA ARG A 58 7.08 1.00 4.81
C ARG A 58 8.24 1.53 5.65
N HIS A 59 8.26 2.83 5.98
CA HIS A 59 9.30 3.41 6.83
C HIS A 59 9.21 2.91 8.28
N GLU A 60 8.03 2.55 8.78
CA GLU A 60 7.94 1.87 10.08
C GLU A 60 8.57 0.47 10.06
N ILE A 61 8.39 -0.28 8.97
CA ILE A 61 8.90 -1.65 8.83
C ILE A 61 10.40 -1.65 8.49
N ALA A 62 10.84 -0.71 7.65
CA ALA A 62 12.20 -0.56 7.17
C ALA A 62 12.66 0.91 7.32
N PRO A 63 13.05 1.34 8.55
CA PRO A 63 13.38 2.75 8.83
C PRO A 63 14.57 3.34 8.08
N GLY A 64 15.40 2.51 7.45
CA GLY A 64 16.53 2.95 6.62
C GLY A 64 16.25 2.93 5.11
N ASP A 65 15.02 2.67 4.69
CA ASP A 65 14.63 2.66 3.28
C ASP A 65 14.15 4.05 2.84
N ASP A 66 15.07 4.90 2.35
CA ASP A 66 14.80 6.28 1.93
C ASP A 66 14.25 6.41 0.49
N ARG A 67 13.91 5.29 -0.16
CA ARG A 67 13.41 5.30 -1.55
C ARG A 67 12.03 5.94 -1.64
N LYS A 68 11.76 6.66 -2.74
CA LYS A 68 10.43 7.22 -3.01
C LYS A 68 9.52 6.15 -3.62
N GLU A 69 8.19 6.33 -3.53
CA GLU A 69 7.22 5.37 -4.08
C GLU A 69 7.52 5.01 -5.54
N ARG A 70 7.87 6.00 -6.37
CA ARG A 70 8.18 5.82 -7.79
C ARG A 70 9.39 4.91 -8.07
N ASP A 71 10.26 4.74 -7.08
CA ASP A 71 11.48 3.92 -7.17
C ASP A 71 11.20 2.48 -6.69
N LEU A 72 10.00 2.21 -6.17
CA LEU A 72 9.57 0.91 -5.66
C LEU A 72 8.72 0.19 -6.71
N ASN A 73 8.91 -1.12 -6.82
CA ASN A 73 8.10 -1.98 -7.67
C ASN A 73 7.40 -3.07 -6.86
N ASP A 74 6.62 -3.90 -7.54
CA ASP A 74 5.86 -5.01 -6.93
C ASP A 74 6.70 -5.90 -6.00
N ARG A 75 7.94 -6.21 -6.40
CA ARG A 75 8.85 -7.07 -5.65
C ARG A 75 9.30 -6.41 -4.35
N ASP A 76 9.49 -5.09 -4.34
CA ASP A 76 9.86 -4.35 -3.12
C ASP A 76 8.76 -4.41 -2.06
N TRP A 77 7.50 -4.50 -2.48
CA TRP A 77 6.34 -4.64 -1.59
C TRP A 77 6.09 -6.11 -1.22
N ASP A 78 6.32 -7.05 -2.12
CA ASP A 78 6.25 -8.48 -1.82
C ASP A 78 7.30 -8.88 -0.77
N ASN A 79 8.53 -8.37 -0.90
CA ASN A 79 9.61 -8.64 0.06
C ASN A 79 9.28 -8.16 1.48
N LEU A 80 8.56 -7.05 1.64
CA LEU A 80 8.07 -6.58 2.95
C LEU A 80 7.15 -7.62 3.59
N VAL A 81 6.25 -8.21 2.80
CA VAL A 81 5.30 -9.22 3.27
C VAL A 81 6.01 -10.52 3.63
N PHE A 82 6.94 -10.99 2.79
CA PHE A 82 7.70 -12.21 3.08
C PHE A 82 8.56 -12.12 4.34
N TYR A 83 9.07 -10.95 4.68
CA TYR A 83 9.85 -10.76 5.90
C TYR A 83 9.02 -10.95 7.19
N LEU A 84 7.70 -10.73 7.14
CA LEU A 84 6.80 -10.94 8.29
C LEU A 84 6.63 -12.43 8.66
N PHE A 85 6.71 -13.32 7.67
CA PHE A 85 6.41 -14.74 7.81
C PHE A 85 7.66 -15.61 7.98
N ARG A 86 8.80 -14.99 8.27
CA ARG A 86 10.09 -15.66 8.47
C ARG A 86 10.56 -15.49 9.90
#